data_AF-A0AAV4IFB2-F1
#
_entry.id   AF-A0AAV4IFB2-F1
#
_cell.length_a   1.000
_cell.length_b   1.000
_cell.length_c   1.000
_cell.angle_alpha   90.00
_cell.angle_beta   90.00
_cell.angle_gamma   90.00
#
_symmetry.space_group_name_H-M   'P 1'
#
loop_
_entity.id
_entity.type
_entity.pdbx_description
1 polymer ?
#
loop_
_entity_poly.entity_id
_entity_poly.type
_entity_poly.pdbx_seq_one_letter_code
_entity_poly.pdbx_strand_id
1 'polypeptide(L)'
;MSVHRLIGTVWFNPVHAKRKQGEEGEGNEDEDDEEDDEEEERKEPDEPEPEYPQPLLIPVSEDVDVGPTQAWLARLTSQFVPEHSPVAVSSVTWPGAVAVATDRGKFFENLYIGFGQKQLDSTFDPATPEEPQIEFPTGPEVTEQDDPTPGEEAAIRAAMREQEEWQQLNGRKKGGREGEDEDEEEDEDDDEADDEDGGDYDDNDDD
;
A
#
# COMPACT_ATOMS: atom_id res chain seq x y z
N MET A 1 51.88 1.37 -9.90
CA MET A 1 50.60 1.64 -10.59
C MET A 1 49.56 1.80 -9.50
N SER A 2 49.23 3.04 -9.14
CA SER A 2 48.31 3.33 -8.02
C SER A 2 46.91 3.49 -8.60
N VAL A 3 46.06 2.49 -8.38
CA VAL A 3 44.64 2.54 -8.68
C VAL A 3 44.00 3.50 -7.67
N HIS A 4 43.66 4.70 -8.11
CA HIS A 4 42.84 5.61 -7.31
C HIS A 4 41.45 4.99 -7.22
N ARG A 5 41.10 4.49 -6.03
CA ARG A 5 39.75 4.07 -5.69
C ARG A 5 38.89 5.34 -5.64
N LEU A 6 38.02 5.53 -6.63
CA LEU A 6 36.98 6.55 -6.55
C LEU A 6 36.12 6.23 -5.32
N ILE A 7 36.09 7.16 -4.37
CA ILE A 7 35.24 7.08 -3.19
C ILE A 7 33.85 7.47 -3.68
N GLY A 8 33.05 6.48 -4.09
CA GLY A 8 31.66 6.68 -4.44
C GLY A 8 30.84 6.92 -3.18
N THR A 9 30.15 8.07 -3.11
CA THR A 9 29.13 8.29 -2.09
C THR A 9 27.84 7.63 -2.57
N VAL A 10 27.47 6.52 -1.93
CA VAL A 10 26.12 5.95 -2.05
C VAL A 10 25.17 6.84 -1.27
N TRP A 11 24.17 7.42 -1.94
CA TRP A 11 23.17 8.23 -1.27
C TRP A 11 22.21 7.30 -0.50
N PHE A 12 22.17 7.44 0.82
CA PHE A 12 21.27 6.69 1.68
C PHE A 12 19.94 7.42 1.78
N ASN A 13 18.84 6.77 1.40
CA ASN A 13 17.49 7.31 1.56
C ASN A 13 16.91 6.90 2.94
N PRO A 14 16.81 7.82 3.92
CA PRO A 14 16.41 7.49 5.29
C PRO A 14 14.92 7.15 5.43
N VAL A 15 14.09 7.41 4.42
CA VAL A 15 12.64 7.09 4.46
C VAL A 15 12.40 5.59 4.29
N HIS A 16 13.21 4.91 3.46
CA HIS A 16 13.07 3.48 3.20
C HIS A 16 13.69 2.61 4.30
N ALA A 17 14.77 3.06 4.93
CA ALA A 17 15.41 2.33 6.03
C ALA A 17 14.53 2.23 7.29
N LYS A 18 13.64 3.20 7.51
CA LYS A 18 12.69 3.16 8.64
C LYS A 18 11.53 2.18 8.42
N ARG A 19 11.22 1.80 7.18
CA ARG A 19 10.26 0.74 6.88
C ARG A 19 10.85 -0.64 7.22
N LYS A 20 12.07 -0.93 6.76
CA LYS A 20 12.77 -2.20 7.05
C LYS A 20 13.01 -2.47 8.55
N GLN A 21 13.31 -1.44 9.35
CA GLN A 21 13.57 -1.60 10.78
C GLN A 21 12.34 -1.95 11.63
N GLY A 22 11.12 -1.82 11.09
CA GLY A 22 9.90 -2.25 11.76
C GLY A 22 9.58 -3.73 11.60
N GLU A 23 10.29 -4.44 10.70
CA GLU A 23 9.92 -5.78 10.23
C GLU A 23 10.93 -6.87 10.65
N GLU A 24 12.17 -6.52 11.00
CA GLU A 24 13.20 -7.50 11.38
C GLU A 24 13.18 -7.88 12.88
N GLY A 25 12.05 -7.67 13.56
CA GLY A 25 11.95 -7.71 15.01
C GLY A 25 11.01 -8.75 15.60
N GLU A 26 10.80 -9.92 14.98
CA GLU A 26 10.20 -11.10 15.63
C GLU A 26 10.27 -12.32 14.70
N GLY A 27 11.34 -13.10 14.83
CA GLY A 27 11.47 -14.41 14.16
C GLY A 27 11.84 -15.46 15.18
N ASN A 28 10.88 -16.32 15.56
CA ASN A 28 11.15 -17.62 16.14
C ASN A 28 10.21 -18.64 15.50
N GLU A 29 10.83 -19.73 15.07
CA GLU A 29 10.34 -20.85 14.27
C GLU A 29 9.21 -21.64 14.99
N ASP A 30 8.19 -22.10 14.24
CA ASP A 30 7.84 -23.53 14.11
C ASP A 30 6.57 -23.77 13.25
N GLU A 31 6.81 -24.42 12.12
CA GLU A 31 6.09 -25.41 11.29
C GLU A 31 4.54 -25.53 11.20
N ASP A 32 4.13 -25.82 9.95
CA ASP A 32 2.89 -26.44 9.43
C ASP A 32 1.61 -25.57 9.30
N ASP A 33 1.37 -25.07 8.07
CA ASP A 33 0.09 -25.31 7.38
C ASP A 33 0.26 -25.24 5.85
N GLU A 34 -0.03 -26.35 5.16
CA GLU A 34 -0.14 -26.45 3.70
C GLU A 34 -1.56 -26.01 3.30
N GLU A 35 -1.80 -24.72 3.06
CA GLU A 35 -2.97 -24.29 2.28
C GLU A 35 -2.58 -23.31 1.16
N ASP A 36 -3.03 -23.71 -0.03
CA ASP A 36 -2.98 -23.07 -1.33
C ASP A 36 -3.70 -21.72 -1.28
N ASP A 37 -2.97 -20.64 -1.05
CA ASP A 37 -3.46 -19.28 -1.30
C ASP A 37 -2.49 -18.61 -2.28
N GLU A 38 -3.01 -18.29 -3.45
CA GLU A 38 -2.36 -17.50 -4.49
C GLU A 38 -2.07 -16.10 -3.91
N GLU A 39 -1.00 -15.97 -3.11
CA GLU A 39 -0.46 -14.69 -2.71
C GLU A 39 -0.15 -13.92 -3.99
N GLU A 40 -1.06 -13.03 -4.38
CA GLU A 40 -0.75 -11.93 -5.29
C GLU A 40 0.47 -11.23 -4.69
N GLU A 41 1.62 -11.58 -5.27
CA GLU A 41 2.92 -10.99 -5.05
C GLU A 41 2.74 -9.47 -5.19
N ARG A 42 2.42 -8.81 -4.06
CA ARG A 42 2.49 -7.36 -3.94
C ARG A 42 3.92 -7.05 -4.31
N LYS A 43 4.13 -6.63 -5.55
CA LYS A 43 5.39 -6.06 -5.98
C LYS A 43 5.62 -4.87 -5.06
N GLU A 44 6.39 -5.10 -4.00
CA GLU A 44 7.06 -4.00 -3.32
C GLU A 44 7.68 -3.14 -4.42
N PRO A 45 7.53 -1.81 -4.35
CA PRO A 45 8.14 -0.95 -5.35
C PRO A 45 9.62 -1.30 -5.40
N ASP A 46 10.04 -1.81 -6.56
CA ASP A 46 11.37 -2.36 -6.80
C ASP A 46 12.40 -1.37 -6.23
N GLU A 47 13.30 -1.87 -5.38
CA GLU A 47 14.32 -1.01 -4.78
C GLU A 47 15.07 -0.35 -5.95
N PRO A 48 15.11 1.00 -6.05
CA PRO A 48 15.68 1.63 -7.21
C PRO A 48 17.12 1.15 -7.37
N GLU A 49 17.44 0.59 -8.55
CA GLU A 49 18.75 0.01 -8.80
C GLU A 49 19.85 1.02 -8.42
N PRO A 50 20.91 0.59 -7.70
CA PRO A 50 21.98 1.48 -7.30
C PRO A 50 22.61 2.16 -8.53
N GLU A 51 22.44 3.48 -8.64
CA GLU A 51 23.06 4.24 -9.72
C GLU A 51 24.59 4.25 -9.59
N TYR A 52 25.28 3.78 -10.64
CA TYR A 52 26.74 3.84 -10.70
C TYR A 52 27.20 5.21 -11.20
N PRO A 53 28.20 5.84 -10.54
CA PRO A 53 28.68 7.15 -10.94
C PRO A 53 29.35 7.08 -12.31
N GLN A 54 28.84 7.87 -13.23
CA GLN A 54 29.46 8.06 -14.55
C GLN A 54 30.71 8.95 -14.43
N PRO A 55 31.74 8.76 -15.28
CA PRO A 55 32.89 9.66 -15.34
C PRO A 55 32.48 11.13 -15.59
N LEU A 56 33.16 12.08 -14.94
CA LEU A 56 32.80 13.51 -15.01
C LEU A 56 32.95 14.15 -16.40
N LEU A 57 33.79 13.56 -17.26
CA LEU A 57 34.19 14.13 -18.55
C LEU A 57 33.85 13.17 -19.71
N ILE A 58 32.59 12.75 -19.76
CA ILE A 58 32.06 12.00 -20.91
C ILE A 58 31.86 12.99 -22.08
N PRO A 59 32.32 12.65 -23.29
CA PRO A 59 32.08 13.48 -24.46
C PRO A 59 30.60 13.46 -24.84
N VAL A 60 30.08 14.60 -25.29
CA VAL A 60 28.68 14.77 -25.74
C VAL A 60 28.26 13.87 -26.90
N SER A 61 29.21 13.16 -27.53
CA SER A 61 28.94 12.15 -28.56
C SER A 61 28.41 10.83 -28.00
N GLU A 62 28.56 10.59 -26.69
CA GLU A 62 28.04 9.42 -25.98
C GLU A 62 26.66 9.69 -25.34
N ASP A 63 26.12 10.91 -25.51
CA ASP A 63 24.80 11.27 -25.01
C ASP A 63 23.69 10.52 -25.77
N VAL A 64 22.59 10.27 -25.09
CA VAL A 64 21.43 9.55 -25.64
C VAL A 64 20.72 10.38 -26.70
N ASP A 65 20.57 9.79 -27.88
CA ASP A 65 19.89 10.38 -29.02
C ASP A 65 18.38 10.58 -28.77
N VAL A 66 17.80 11.58 -29.44
CA VAL A 66 16.36 11.89 -29.37
C VAL A 66 15.70 11.31 -30.61
N GLY A 67 15.17 10.10 -30.48
CA GLY A 67 14.59 9.34 -31.59
C GLY A 67 15.64 9.09 -32.68
N PRO A 68 15.44 9.55 -33.93
CA PRO A 68 16.41 9.36 -35.02
C PRO A 68 17.53 10.42 -35.06
N THR A 69 17.55 11.39 -34.14
CA THR A 69 18.47 12.54 -34.18
C THR A 69 19.45 12.51 -33.03
N GLN A 70 20.71 12.86 -33.29
CA GLN A 70 21.73 12.98 -32.24
C GLN A 70 21.34 13.98 -31.15
N ALA A 71 21.72 13.69 -29.90
CA ALA A 71 21.43 14.58 -28.77
C ALA A 71 21.98 16.01 -28.96
N TRP A 72 23.06 16.14 -29.74
CA TRP A 72 23.74 17.40 -30.03
C TRP A 72 24.00 17.60 -31.52
N LEU A 73 23.72 18.80 -32.02
CA LEU A 73 23.97 19.19 -33.41
C LEU A 73 25.05 20.27 -33.47
N ALA A 74 26.17 19.95 -34.13
CA ALA A 74 27.27 20.90 -34.36
C ALA A 74 27.09 21.66 -35.68
N ARG A 75 27.30 22.99 -35.64
CA ARG A 75 27.15 23.89 -36.79
C ARG A 75 28.30 24.90 -36.84
N LEU A 76 28.86 25.07 -38.04
CA LEU A 76 29.74 26.21 -38.34
C LEU A 76 28.90 27.46 -38.57
N THR A 77 29.32 28.57 -37.97
CA THR A 77 28.62 29.85 -38.11
C THR A 77 28.96 30.57 -39.42
N SER A 78 30.14 30.34 -40.00
CA SER A 78 30.56 30.89 -41.28
C SER A 78 31.19 29.83 -42.17
N GLN A 79 30.77 29.78 -43.44
CA GLN A 79 31.37 28.93 -44.48
C GLN A 79 32.49 29.65 -45.25
N PHE A 80 32.60 30.97 -45.14
CA PHE A 80 33.55 31.77 -45.93
C PHE A 80 34.97 31.75 -45.37
N VAL A 81 35.12 31.65 -44.04
CA VAL A 81 36.42 31.54 -43.38
C VAL A 81 36.32 30.47 -42.28
N PRO A 82 36.33 29.18 -42.63
CA PRO A 82 36.12 28.10 -41.67
C PRO A 82 37.18 28.06 -40.57
N GLU A 83 38.42 28.46 -40.87
CA GLU A 83 39.55 28.40 -39.94
C GLU A 83 39.42 29.32 -38.72
N HIS A 84 38.66 30.40 -38.86
CA HIS A 84 38.37 31.36 -37.78
C HIS A 84 36.89 31.40 -37.42
N SER A 85 36.07 30.50 -37.98
CA SER A 85 34.64 30.46 -37.71
C SER A 85 34.39 29.92 -36.30
N PRO A 86 33.56 30.60 -35.49
CA PRO A 86 32.95 29.99 -34.32
C PRO A 86 32.20 28.71 -34.69
N VAL A 87 32.27 27.73 -33.79
CA VAL A 87 31.46 26.51 -33.82
C VAL A 87 30.41 26.63 -32.72
N ALA A 88 29.15 26.35 -33.07
CA ALA A 88 28.07 26.25 -32.10
C ALA A 88 27.57 24.80 -32.09
N VAL A 89 27.36 24.25 -30.90
CA VAL A 89 26.76 22.94 -30.68
C VAL A 89 25.46 23.17 -29.92
N SER A 90 24.34 22.79 -30.51
CA SER A 90 23.00 22.97 -29.92
C SER A 90 22.43 21.64 -29.46
N SER A 91 21.83 21.60 -28.26
CA SER A 91 21.13 20.42 -27.76
C SER A 91 19.79 20.25 -28.47
N VAL A 92 19.49 19.03 -28.89
CA VAL A 92 18.17 18.62 -29.37
C VAL A 92 17.28 18.28 -28.17
N THR A 93 17.83 17.60 -27.16
CA THR A 93 17.14 17.21 -25.92
C THR A 93 16.62 18.41 -25.14
N TRP A 94 17.36 19.52 -25.13
CA TRP A 94 16.96 20.77 -24.50
C TRP A 94 16.99 21.91 -25.50
N PRO A 95 15.91 22.09 -26.29
CA PRO A 95 15.83 23.17 -27.27
C PRO A 95 16.10 24.53 -26.60
N GLY A 96 17.14 25.21 -27.09
CA GLY A 96 17.63 26.47 -26.52
C GLY A 96 18.96 26.38 -25.81
N ALA A 97 19.47 25.18 -25.49
CA ALA A 97 20.82 24.99 -24.99
C ALA A 97 21.84 25.03 -26.13
N VAL A 98 22.82 25.91 -26.02
CA VAL A 98 23.90 26.08 -26.99
C VAL A 98 25.23 26.23 -26.27
N ALA A 99 26.23 25.48 -26.72
CA ALA A 99 27.64 25.68 -26.42
C ALA A 99 28.32 26.32 -27.63
N VAL A 100 29.05 27.41 -27.42
CA VAL A 100 29.81 28.09 -28.48
C VAL A 100 31.28 28.02 -28.16
N ALA A 101 32.11 27.73 -29.15
CA ALA A 101 33.56 27.79 -29.05
C ALA A 101 34.15 28.66 -30.17
N THR A 102 35.15 29.48 -29.83
CA THR A 102 35.88 30.36 -30.76
C THR A 102 37.39 30.20 -30.58
N ASP A 103 38.18 30.74 -31.53
CA ASP A 103 39.65 30.70 -31.54
C ASP A 103 40.22 29.31 -31.20
N ARG A 104 39.77 28.29 -31.96
CA ARG A 104 40.18 26.88 -31.80
C ARG A 104 39.97 26.34 -30.37
N GLY A 105 38.92 26.78 -29.69
CA GLY A 105 38.52 26.30 -28.38
C GLY A 105 39.16 27.03 -27.19
N LYS A 106 39.88 28.14 -27.42
CA LYS A 106 40.43 28.94 -26.32
C LYS A 106 39.36 29.68 -25.52
N PHE A 107 38.29 30.07 -26.18
CA PHE A 107 37.14 30.70 -25.55
C PHE A 107 35.91 29.87 -25.84
N PHE A 108 35.20 29.47 -24.79
CA PHE A 108 33.95 28.74 -24.89
C PHE A 108 32.98 29.26 -23.86
N GLU A 109 31.70 29.26 -24.22
CA GLU A 109 30.61 29.67 -23.35
C GLU A 109 29.41 28.76 -23.58
N ASN A 110 28.67 28.50 -22.51
CA ASN A 110 27.45 27.71 -22.52
C ASN A 110 26.27 28.60 -22.14
N LEU A 111 25.21 28.54 -22.92
CA LEU A 111 24.04 29.40 -22.76
C LEU A 111 22.77 28.59 -22.96
N TYR A 112 21.77 28.86 -22.13
CA TYR A 112 20.42 28.34 -22.31
C TYR A 112 19.43 29.49 -22.47
N ILE A 113 18.67 29.48 -23.58
CA ILE A 113 17.54 30.38 -23.80
C ILE A 113 16.38 29.55 -24.34
N GLY A 114 15.39 29.28 -23.50
CA GLY A 114 14.24 28.47 -23.87
C GLY A 114 13.19 28.37 -22.77
N PHE A 115 12.20 27.50 -22.98
CA PHE A 115 11.03 27.34 -22.11
C PHE A 115 11.22 26.35 -20.96
N GLY A 116 12.38 25.70 -20.85
CA GLY A 116 12.62 24.62 -19.88
C GLY A 116 11.88 23.32 -20.22
N GLN A 117 11.45 23.13 -21.47
CA GLN A 117 10.78 21.92 -21.92
C GLN A 117 11.77 20.96 -22.57
N LYS A 118 11.79 19.72 -22.07
CA LYS A 118 12.62 18.64 -22.64
C LYS A 118 11.98 18.15 -23.93
N GLN A 119 12.78 18.02 -24.97
CA GLN A 119 12.37 17.32 -26.18
C GLN A 119 12.39 15.82 -25.88
N LEU A 120 11.22 15.21 -25.99
CA LEU A 120 11.05 13.76 -25.91
C LEU A 120 10.99 13.18 -27.33
N ASP A 121 11.32 11.90 -27.45
CA ASP A 121 11.12 11.10 -28.66
C ASP A 121 9.64 10.74 -28.87
N SER A 122 8.91 10.62 -27.77
CA SER A 122 7.51 10.27 -27.66
C SER A 122 6.67 11.46 -27.18
N THR A 123 5.35 11.35 -27.34
CA THR A 123 4.43 12.37 -26.81
C THR A 123 4.41 12.27 -25.28
N PHE A 124 4.31 13.42 -24.61
CA PHE A 124 4.13 13.47 -23.17
C PHE A 124 2.90 12.64 -22.76
N ASP A 125 3.13 11.63 -21.92
CA ASP A 125 2.08 10.79 -21.35
C ASP A 125 1.91 11.17 -19.87
N PRO A 126 0.77 11.73 -19.45
CA PRO A 126 0.54 12.10 -18.07
C PRO A 126 0.50 10.86 -17.18
N ALA A 127 1.04 10.97 -15.96
CA ALA A 127 1.01 9.88 -15.00
C ALA A 127 -0.44 9.44 -14.73
N THR A 128 -0.68 8.12 -14.80
CA THR A 128 -1.94 7.54 -14.37
C THR A 128 -2.09 7.67 -12.87
N PRO A 129 -3.33 7.74 -12.35
CA PRO A 129 -3.57 7.65 -10.91
C PRO A 129 -2.94 6.38 -10.33
N GLU A 130 -2.52 6.46 -9.06
CA GLU A 130 -2.06 5.29 -8.31
C GLU A 130 -3.18 4.24 -8.22
N GLU A 131 -2.77 2.97 -8.15
CA GLU A 131 -3.72 1.88 -7.99
C GLU A 131 -4.47 2.02 -6.64
N PRO A 132 -5.78 1.68 -6.61
CA PRO A 132 -6.54 1.73 -5.38
C PRO A 132 -5.95 0.75 -4.36
N GLN A 133 -5.98 1.14 -3.08
CA GLN A 133 -5.57 0.24 -2.00
C GLN A 133 -6.58 -0.90 -1.87
N ILE A 134 -6.09 -2.14 -1.83
CA ILE A 134 -6.93 -3.31 -1.56
C ILE A 134 -7.36 -3.31 -0.09
N GLU A 135 -8.60 -3.73 0.15
CA GLU A 135 -9.15 -3.92 1.49
C GLU A 135 -8.42 -5.08 2.20
N PHE A 136 -8.54 -5.13 3.53
CA PHE A 136 -8.01 -6.24 4.30
C PHE A 136 -8.78 -7.52 3.93
N PRO A 137 -8.10 -8.65 3.67
CA PRO A 137 -8.79 -9.90 3.37
C PRO A 137 -9.73 -10.27 4.53
N THR A 138 -10.95 -10.66 4.22
CA THR A 138 -11.90 -11.09 5.26
C THR A 138 -11.43 -12.43 5.81
N GLY A 139 -10.78 -12.40 6.98
CA GLY A 139 -10.30 -13.59 7.66
C GLY A 139 -11.40 -14.37 8.41
N PRO A 140 -11.09 -15.57 8.90
CA PRO A 140 -12.01 -16.40 9.69
C PRO A 140 -12.44 -15.74 11.01
N GLU A 141 -11.75 -14.70 11.46
CA GLU A 141 -12.14 -13.87 12.62
C GLU A 141 -13.53 -13.20 12.46
N VAL A 142 -14.01 -13.04 11.22
CA VAL A 142 -15.33 -12.45 10.93
C VAL A 142 -16.44 -13.51 10.83
N THR A 143 -16.11 -14.81 10.95
CA THR A 143 -17.11 -15.89 10.91
C THR A 143 -17.70 -16.10 12.30
N GLU A 144 -18.99 -15.77 12.45
CA GLU A 144 -19.76 -16.08 13.65
C GLU A 144 -19.74 -17.59 13.92
N GLN A 145 -19.58 -18.00 15.19
CA GLN A 145 -19.62 -19.42 15.55
C GLN A 145 -21.01 -19.98 15.23
N ASP A 146 -21.06 -21.17 14.60
CA ASP A 146 -22.33 -21.84 14.34
C ASP A 146 -23.13 -22.06 15.63
N ASP A 147 -24.42 -21.72 15.60
CA ASP A 147 -25.33 -21.96 16.72
C ASP A 147 -25.37 -23.48 17.05
N PRO A 148 -25.38 -23.85 18.35
CA PRO A 148 -25.47 -25.25 18.74
C PRO A 148 -26.76 -25.88 18.20
N THR A 149 -26.68 -27.13 17.74
CA THR A 149 -27.86 -27.79 17.18
C THR A 149 -28.92 -28.06 18.27
N PRO A 150 -30.22 -28.16 17.93
CA PRO A 150 -31.28 -28.42 18.91
C PRO A 150 -31.07 -29.71 19.72
N GLY A 151 -30.40 -30.71 19.14
CA GLY A 151 -30.06 -31.96 19.83
C GLY A 151 -28.97 -31.78 20.88
N GLU A 152 -27.96 -30.97 20.59
CA GLU A 152 -26.88 -30.64 21.52
C GLU A 152 -27.37 -29.71 22.63
N GLU A 153 -28.23 -28.74 22.31
CA GLU A 153 -28.89 -27.89 23.33
C GLU A 153 -29.74 -28.73 24.30
N ALA A 154 -30.48 -29.72 23.79
CA ALA A 154 -31.25 -30.65 24.63
C ALA A 154 -30.35 -31.51 25.53
N ALA A 155 -29.20 -31.95 25.02
CA ALA A 155 -28.21 -32.69 25.79
C ALA A 155 -27.54 -31.82 26.87
N ILE A 156 -27.19 -30.57 26.55
CA ILE A 156 -26.64 -29.59 27.49
C ILE A 156 -27.68 -29.26 28.58
N ARG A 157 -28.94 -29.06 28.20
CA ARG A 157 -30.05 -28.82 29.13
C ARG A 157 -30.31 -30.02 30.03
N ALA A 158 -30.23 -31.23 29.50
CA ALA A 158 -30.36 -32.46 30.28
C ALA A 158 -29.18 -32.64 31.26
N ALA A 159 -27.95 -32.41 30.80
CA ALA A 159 -26.76 -32.46 31.64
C ALA A 159 -26.77 -31.39 32.73
N MET A 160 -27.24 -30.18 32.43
CA MET A 160 -27.40 -29.09 33.41
C MET A 160 -28.44 -29.45 34.46
N ARG A 161 -29.57 -30.04 34.07
CA ARG A 161 -30.59 -30.55 35.00
C ARG A 161 -30.04 -31.67 35.88
N GLU A 162 -29.31 -32.63 35.32
CA GLU A 162 -28.67 -33.70 36.09
C GLU A 162 -27.63 -33.14 37.08
N GLN A 163 -26.87 -32.14 36.67
CA GLN A 163 -25.90 -31.45 37.53
C GLN A 163 -26.60 -30.67 38.66
N GLU A 164 -27.71 -29.99 38.38
CA GLU A 164 -28.55 -29.33 39.39
C GLU A 164 -29.16 -30.34 40.36
N GLU A 165 -29.69 -31.45 39.86
CA GLU A 165 -30.22 -32.53 40.69
C GLU A 165 -29.12 -33.12 41.59
N TRP A 166 -27.92 -33.35 41.05
CA TRP A 166 -26.77 -33.80 41.83
C TRP A 166 -26.33 -32.76 42.86
N GLN A 167 -26.32 -31.47 42.51
CA GLN A 167 -26.02 -30.37 43.43
C GLN A 167 -27.09 -30.21 44.51
N GLN A 168 -28.37 -30.45 44.22
CA GLN A 168 -29.44 -30.47 45.21
C GLN A 168 -29.30 -31.69 46.14
N LEU A 169 -29.02 -32.87 45.59
CA LEU A 169 -28.87 -34.10 46.37
C LEU A 169 -27.62 -34.08 47.26
N ASN A 170 -26.51 -33.54 46.74
CA ASN A 170 -25.22 -33.48 47.43
C ASN A 170 -25.01 -32.19 48.22
N GLY A 171 -25.62 -31.07 47.80
CA GLY A 171 -25.70 -29.81 48.54
C GLY A 171 -26.60 -29.92 49.77
N ARG A 172 -27.65 -30.75 49.72
CA ARG A 172 -28.44 -31.14 50.90
C ARG A 172 -27.63 -31.95 51.92
N LYS A 173 -26.47 -32.49 51.54
CA LYS A 173 -25.56 -33.19 52.45
C LYS A 173 -24.63 -32.25 53.24
N LYS A 174 -24.67 -30.94 52.99
CA LYS A 174 -23.90 -29.92 53.72
C LYS A 174 -24.78 -28.78 54.27
N GLY A 175 -26.00 -29.08 54.70
CA GLY A 175 -26.91 -28.11 55.32
C GLY A 175 -27.71 -28.74 56.45
N GLY A 176 -27.05 -28.99 57.58
CA GLY A 176 -27.74 -29.39 58.81
C GLY A 176 -28.37 -28.17 59.49
N ARG A 177 -29.71 -28.10 59.43
CA ARG A 177 -30.65 -27.57 60.43
C ARG A 177 -30.57 -26.09 60.86
N GLU A 178 -31.61 -25.34 60.46
CA GLU A 178 -32.43 -24.30 61.14
C GLU A 178 -33.42 -23.84 60.02
N GLY A 179 -34.75 -24.06 59.99
CA GLY A 179 -35.82 -23.82 60.98
C GLY A 179 -35.88 -22.32 61.28
N GLU A 180 -36.86 -21.49 60.92
CA GLU A 180 -38.27 -21.54 60.51
C GLU A 180 -38.53 -20.23 59.72
N ASP A 181 -39.52 -20.18 58.83
CA ASP A 181 -40.52 -19.10 58.78
C ASP A 181 -41.58 -19.44 57.70
N GLU A 182 -42.83 -19.38 58.15
CA GLU A 182 -44.07 -19.81 57.51
C GLU A 182 -44.72 -18.69 56.68
N ASP A 183 -45.78 -19.09 55.95
CA ASP A 183 -46.92 -18.30 55.44
C ASP A 183 -46.72 -17.56 54.10
N GLU A 184 -47.23 -18.12 52.99
CA GLU A 184 -48.62 -18.03 52.45
C GLU A 184 -48.98 -16.62 51.98
N GLU A 185 -49.39 -16.48 50.71
CA GLU A 185 -50.51 -15.68 50.12
C GLU A 185 -50.24 -15.56 48.61
N GLU A 186 -50.87 -16.41 47.80
CA GLU A 186 -52.12 -16.17 47.04
C GLU A 186 -51.83 -15.82 45.57
N ASP A 187 -52.26 -16.74 44.71
CA ASP A 187 -52.36 -16.60 43.25
C ASP A 187 -53.31 -15.44 42.90
N GLU A 188 -52.94 -14.60 41.94
CA GLU A 188 -53.86 -13.98 40.96
C GLU A 188 -53.04 -13.09 40.01
N ASP A 189 -52.76 -13.58 38.81
CA ASP A 189 -52.60 -12.75 37.61
C ASP A 189 -52.72 -13.68 36.40
N ASP A 190 -53.86 -13.62 35.71
CA ASP A 190 -53.96 -13.31 34.27
C ASP A 190 -55.29 -13.83 33.69
N ASP A 191 -56.36 -13.03 33.82
CA ASP A 191 -57.57 -13.15 33.01
C ASP A 191 -57.71 -11.92 32.10
N GLU A 192 -57.45 -12.17 30.82
CA GLU A 192 -57.83 -11.53 29.55
C GLU A 192 -58.72 -10.26 29.52
N ALA A 193 -58.31 -9.29 28.68
CA ALA A 193 -59.10 -8.65 27.59
C ALA A 193 -58.33 -7.41 27.07
N ASP A 194 -57.86 -7.38 25.83
CA ASP A 194 -58.59 -6.91 24.64
C ASP A 194 -58.95 -5.41 24.72
N ASP A 195 -58.18 -4.59 24.02
CA ASP A 195 -58.68 -3.35 23.41
C ASP A 195 -57.81 -3.00 22.18
N GLU A 196 -58.41 -3.26 21.02
CA GLU A 196 -58.07 -2.68 19.72
C GLU A 196 -58.22 -1.15 19.76
N ASP A 197 -57.22 -0.40 19.28
CA ASP A 197 -57.38 0.86 18.55
C ASP A 197 -56.02 1.16 17.88
N GLY A 198 -55.84 1.13 16.56
CA GLY A 198 -56.63 1.85 15.57
C GLY A 198 -55.80 3.04 15.06
N GLY A 199 -54.74 2.76 14.29
CA GLY A 199 -53.79 3.78 13.79
C GLY A 199 -53.45 3.59 12.32
N ASP A 200 -54.46 3.79 11.49
CA ASP A 200 -54.50 3.94 10.03
C ASP A 200 -53.21 4.48 9.36
N TYR A 201 -52.54 3.63 8.58
CA TYR A 201 -51.76 4.00 7.41
C TYR A 201 -51.83 2.84 6.41
N ASP A 202 -52.63 2.95 5.36
CA ASP A 202 -52.10 3.00 4.00
C ASP A 202 -53.21 3.09 2.93
N ASP A 203 -53.00 4.06 2.04
CA ASP A 203 -53.06 3.88 0.59
C ASP A 203 -54.42 3.72 -0.14
N ASN A 204 -54.66 4.65 -1.06
CA ASN A 204 -55.33 4.37 -2.34
C ASN A 204 -55.06 5.52 -3.32
N ASP A 205 -54.11 5.25 -4.23
CA ASP A 205 -54.26 5.24 -5.69
C ASP A 205 -54.88 6.44 -6.44
N ASP A 206 -54.05 6.98 -7.35
CA ASP A 206 -54.27 7.08 -8.80
C ASP A 206 -55.75 7.18 -9.33
N ASP A 207 -56.18 8.39 -9.71
CA ASP A 207 -56.65 8.84 -11.05
C ASP A 207 -57.10 10.33 -11.00
#